data_AF-A0A926W0I3-F1
#
_entry.id   AF-A0A926W0I3-F1
#
_cell.length_a   1.000
_cell.length_b   1.000
_cell.length_c   1.000
_cell.angle_alpha   90.00
_cell.angle_beta   90.00
_cell.angle_gamma   90.00
#
_symmetry.space_group_name_H-M   'P 1'
#
loop_
_entity.id
_entity.type
_entity.pdbx_description
1 polymer ?
#
loop_
_entity_poly.entity_id
_entity_poly.type
_entity_poly.pdbx_seq_one_letter_code
_entity_poly.pdbx_strand_id
1 'polypeptide(L)'
;MTKIYATYNCRLLVNQSILHKYGEYSILITGLDDLIGKPDLIKSLQGLRPQQNHLLLAHSPAYRDSFSSDELAKITQYKPQYMLSGHTHGGQLSFFGFAPLRPPGSGRYVSGWYRDGAIALYVSRGLGVSVLPVRMGVVPEISYFEWFLNRSVLTSADIPNSSN
;
A
#
# COMPACT_ATOMS: atom_id res chain seq x y z
N MET A 1 8.59 -6.74 -16.78
CA MET A 1 8.91 -6.43 -15.37
C MET A 1 8.65 -7.58 -14.40
N THR A 2 7.49 -8.25 -14.41
CA THR A 2 7.16 -9.33 -13.44
C THR A 2 8.20 -10.45 -13.35
N LYS A 3 8.81 -10.85 -14.48
CA LYS A 3 9.89 -11.85 -14.51
C LYS A 3 11.14 -11.44 -13.71
N ILE A 4 11.47 -10.14 -13.70
CA ILE A 4 12.64 -9.62 -12.95
C ILE A 4 12.39 -9.74 -11.46
N TYR A 5 11.23 -9.28 -10.97
CA TYR A 5 10.88 -9.38 -9.55
C TYR A 5 10.85 -10.84 -9.08
N ALA A 6 10.26 -11.74 -9.87
CA ALA A 6 10.18 -13.16 -9.54
C ALA A 6 11.58 -13.81 -9.40
N THR A 7 12.58 -13.34 -10.17
CA THR A 7 13.96 -13.83 -10.07
C THR A 7 14.59 -13.54 -8.70
N TYR A 8 14.13 -12.50 -8.01
CA TYR A 8 14.60 -12.10 -6.68
C TYR A 8 13.60 -12.42 -5.56
N ASN A 9 12.71 -13.41 -5.76
CA ASN A 9 11.68 -13.80 -4.80
C ASN A 9 10.69 -12.68 -4.43
N CYS A 10 10.54 -11.68 -5.30
CA CYS A 10 9.58 -10.61 -5.13
C CYS A 10 8.34 -10.89 -6.00
N ARG A 11 7.15 -10.87 -5.38
CA ARG A 11 5.89 -10.91 -6.12
C ARG A 11 5.41 -9.47 -6.36
N LEU A 12 5.49 -9.03 -7.61
CA LEU A 12 4.86 -7.77 -8.02
C LEU A 12 3.34 -7.93 -8.08
N LEU A 13 2.62 -7.06 -7.39
CA LEU A 13 1.15 -7.01 -7.39
C LEU A 13 0.70 -5.79 -8.19
N VAL A 14 0.03 -6.02 -9.33
CA VAL A 14 -0.50 -4.95 -10.19
C VAL A 14 -2.01 -5.12 -10.29
N ASN A 15 -2.76 -4.29 -9.55
CA ASN A 15 -4.21 -4.44 -9.36
C ASN A 15 -4.59 -5.86 -8.93
N GLN A 16 -3.85 -6.38 -7.96
CA GLN A 16 -3.95 -7.75 -7.49
C GLN A 16 -3.86 -7.78 -5.97
N SER A 17 -4.49 -8.79 -5.39
CA SER A 17 -4.38 -9.06 -3.96
C SER A 17 -3.89 -10.47 -3.70
N ILE A 18 -3.22 -10.66 -2.58
CA ILE A 18 -2.83 -11.96 -2.04
C ILE A 18 -3.28 -12.05 -0.59
N LEU A 19 -3.92 -13.17 -0.24
CA LEU A 19 -4.20 -13.52 1.15
C LEU A 19 -3.07 -14.42 1.64
N HIS A 20 -2.32 -13.97 2.63
CA HIS A 20 -1.32 -14.78 3.31
C HIS A 20 -1.88 -15.29 4.64
N LYS A 21 -1.71 -16.58 4.94
CA LYS A 21 -2.20 -17.22 6.18
C LYS A 21 -1.02 -17.72 7.03
N TYR A 22 -1.10 -17.49 8.34
CA TYR A 22 -0.15 -17.95 9.35
C TYR A 22 -0.94 -18.53 10.53
N GLY A 23 -1.21 -19.84 10.50
CA GLY A 23 -2.07 -20.48 11.51
C GLY A 23 -3.46 -19.83 11.55
N GLU A 24 -3.83 -19.29 12.72
CA GLU A 24 -5.10 -18.59 12.95
C GLU A 24 -5.10 -17.13 12.46
N TYR A 25 -4.03 -16.65 11.84
CA TYR A 25 -3.91 -15.28 11.36
C TYR A 25 -3.91 -15.22 9.83
N SER A 26 -4.46 -14.16 9.27
CA SER A 26 -4.39 -13.87 7.85
C SER A 26 -4.18 -12.39 7.60
N ILE A 27 -3.43 -12.06 6.55
CA ILE A 27 -3.26 -10.70 6.06
C ILE A 27 -3.57 -10.65 4.57
N LEU A 28 -4.52 -9.80 4.20
CA LEU A 28 -4.75 -9.43 2.81
C LEU A 28 -3.77 -8.34 2.43
N ILE A 29 -2.99 -8.55 1.38
CA ILE A 29 -2.11 -7.52 0.82
C ILE A 29 -2.62 -7.22 -0.59
N THR A 30 -3.09 -5.99 -0.79
CA THR A 30 -3.59 -5.50 -2.07
C THR A 30 -2.56 -4.56 -2.66
N GLY A 31 -2.06 -4.87 -3.85
CA GLY A 31 -1.19 -3.99 -4.63
C GLY A 31 -1.92 -3.39 -5.81
N LEU A 32 -1.78 -2.09 -5.97
CA LEU A 32 -2.33 -1.31 -7.06
C LEU A 32 -1.25 -1.02 -8.10
N ASP A 33 -1.66 -0.85 -9.35
CA ASP A 33 -0.80 -0.30 -10.39
C ASP A 33 -0.39 1.15 -10.05
N ASP A 34 0.64 1.67 -10.71
CA ASP A 34 1.04 3.07 -10.55
C ASP A 34 0.10 4.03 -11.31
N LEU A 35 0.10 5.31 -10.94
CA LEU A 35 -0.66 6.36 -11.64
C LEU A 35 -0.23 6.58 -13.10
N ILE A 36 1.00 6.21 -13.49
CA ILE A 36 1.42 6.18 -14.90
C ILE A 36 0.69 5.06 -15.67
N GLY A 37 0.34 3.98 -14.98
CA GLY A 37 -0.49 2.88 -15.49
C GLY A 37 -1.97 3.16 -15.28
N LYS A 38 -2.70 2.16 -14.78
CA LYS A 38 -4.12 2.32 -14.43
C LYS A 38 -4.40 1.61 -13.12
N PRO A 39 -4.31 2.30 -11.97
CA PRO A 39 -4.72 1.69 -10.70
C PRO A 39 -6.21 1.34 -10.77
N ASP A 40 -6.55 0.16 -10.28
CA ASP A 40 -7.90 -0.38 -10.30
C ASP A 40 -8.16 -1.14 -9.00
N LEU A 41 -8.63 -0.39 -8.01
CA LEU A 41 -8.92 -0.93 -6.69
C LEU A 41 -10.05 -1.97 -6.75
N ILE A 42 -11.11 -1.71 -7.52
CA ILE A 42 -12.28 -2.59 -7.59
C ILE A 42 -11.86 -3.96 -8.11
N LYS A 43 -11.09 -4.01 -9.21
CA LYS A 43 -10.53 -5.24 -9.77
C LYS A 43 -9.62 -5.95 -8.79
N SER A 44 -8.77 -5.20 -8.07
CA SER A 44 -7.80 -5.80 -7.14
C SER A 44 -8.45 -6.57 -5.98
N LEU A 45 -9.71 -6.26 -5.66
CA LEU A 45 -10.50 -6.88 -4.59
C LEU A 45 -11.61 -7.82 -5.11
N GLN A 46 -11.68 -8.06 -6.43
CA GLN A 46 -12.74 -8.86 -7.02
C GLN A 46 -12.69 -10.32 -6.52
N GLY A 47 -13.84 -10.84 -6.10
CA GLY A 47 -13.97 -12.23 -5.60
C GLY A 47 -13.39 -12.47 -4.21
N LEU A 48 -12.85 -11.43 -3.55
CA LEU A 48 -12.36 -11.52 -2.19
C LEU A 48 -13.46 -11.13 -1.19
N ARG A 49 -13.22 -11.46 0.07
CA ARG A 49 -14.03 -11.01 1.21
C ARG A 49 -13.17 -10.10 2.08
N PRO A 50 -13.76 -9.10 2.77
CA PRO A 50 -13.05 -8.31 3.76
C PRO A 50 -12.30 -9.20 4.76
N GLN A 51 -11.10 -8.78 5.15
CA GLN A 51 -10.25 -9.47 6.12
C GLN A 51 -9.99 -8.57 7.31
N GLN A 52 -9.79 -9.17 8.48
CA GLN A 52 -9.49 -8.41 9.71
C GLN A 52 -8.14 -7.69 9.66
N ASN A 53 -7.22 -8.16 8.82
CA ASN A 53 -5.95 -7.50 8.53
C ASN A 53 -5.81 -7.32 7.02
N HIS A 54 -5.69 -6.07 6.58
CA HIS A 54 -5.64 -5.68 5.20
C HIS A 54 -4.70 -4.49 5.00
N LEU A 55 -3.65 -4.72 4.21
CA LEU A 55 -2.66 -3.75 3.78
C LEU A 55 -2.91 -3.34 2.33
N LEU A 56 -2.93 -2.04 2.06
CA LEU A 56 -2.95 -1.51 0.71
C LEU A 56 -1.56 -0.99 0.33
N LEU A 57 -1.08 -1.35 -0.86
CA LEU A 57 0.16 -0.88 -1.44
C LEU A 57 -0.15 -0.12 -2.72
N ALA A 58 0.30 1.13 -2.81
CA ALA A 58 0.27 1.90 -4.04
C ALA A 58 1.55 2.71 -4.15
N HIS A 59 2.15 2.78 -5.34
CA HIS A 59 3.39 3.51 -5.50
C HIS A 59 3.21 5.01 -5.22
N SER A 60 2.21 5.61 -5.86
CA SER A 60 1.92 7.04 -5.80
C SER A 60 0.87 7.39 -4.72
N PRO A 61 1.20 8.23 -3.72
CA PRO A 61 0.30 8.50 -2.59
C PRO A 61 -0.92 9.35 -2.96
N ALA A 62 -0.86 10.14 -4.05
CA ALA A 62 -1.98 10.98 -4.47
C ALA A 62 -3.25 10.18 -4.80
N TYR A 63 -3.11 8.89 -5.16
CA TYR A 63 -4.25 8.04 -5.47
C TYR A 63 -5.25 7.93 -4.31
N ARG A 64 -4.78 8.04 -3.06
CA ARG A 64 -5.64 8.03 -1.86
C ARG A 64 -6.72 9.11 -1.90
N ASP A 65 -6.38 10.28 -2.43
CA ASP A 65 -7.26 11.45 -2.45
C ASP A 65 -8.08 11.51 -3.75
N SER A 66 -7.84 10.60 -4.69
CA SER A 66 -8.52 10.54 -5.99
C SER A 66 -9.44 9.33 -6.13
N PHE A 67 -9.75 8.62 -5.04
CA PHE A 67 -10.72 7.54 -5.08
C PHE A 67 -12.07 8.06 -5.59
N SER A 68 -12.63 7.36 -6.57
CA SER A 68 -14.02 7.52 -6.99
C SER A 68 -14.98 7.13 -5.86
N SER A 69 -16.26 7.51 -6.00
CA SER A 69 -17.31 7.14 -5.03
C SER A 69 -17.41 5.62 -4.81
N ASP A 70 -17.28 4.83 -5.88
CA ASP A 70 -17.33 3.36 -5.81
C ASP A 70 -16.10 2.80 -5.08
N GLU A 71 -14.93 3.37 -5.32
CA GLU A 71 -13.70 2.99 -4.63
C GLU A 71 -13.75 3.36 -3.15
N LEU A 72 -14.29 4.52 -2.79
CA LEU A 72 -14.53 4.91 -1.40
C LEU A 72 -15.50 3.95 -0.70
N ALA A 73 -16.60 3.56 -1.36
CA ALA A 73 -17.51 2.56 -0.84
C ALA A 73 -16.80 1.20 -0.64
N LYS A 74 -15.95 0.80 -1.59
CA LYS A 74 -15.17 -0.45 -1.51
C LYS A 74 -14.16 -0.43 -0.37
N ILE A 75 -13.39 0.64 -0.23
CA ILE A 75 -12.44 0.81 0.90
C ILE A 75 -13.19 0.81 2.23
N THR A 76 -14.35 1.45 2.31
CA THR A 76 -15.17 1.46 3.54
C THR A 76 -15.67 0.06 3.90
N GLN A 77 -15.96 -0.78 2.90
CA GLN A 77 -16.35 -2.17 3.11
C GLN A 77 -15.16 -3.05 3.55
N TYR A 78 -13.99 -2.89 2.93
CA TYR A 78 -12.83 -3.75 3.16
C TYR A 78 -11.96 -3.29 4.35
N LYS A 79 -12.01 -2.01 4.69
CA LYS A 79 -11.34 -1.35 5.82
C LYS A 79 -9.85 -1.71 5.93
N PRO A 80 -9.03 -1.47 4.89
CA PRO A 80 -7.58 -1.59 5.06
C PRO A 80 -7.12 -0.69 6.20
N GLN A 81 -6.28 -1.22 7.09
CA GLN A 81 -5.80 -0.45 8.24
C GLN A 81 -4.77 0.59 7.80
N TYR A 82 -3.93 0.21 6.83
CA TYR A 82 -2.84 1.04 6.35
C TYR A 82 -2.72 0.99 4.84
N MET A 83 -2.32 2.13 4.28
CA MET A 83 -1.81 2.26 2.93
C MET A 83 -0.32 2.63 3.02
N LEU A 84 0.53 1.90 2.30
CA LEU A 84 1.95 2.22 2.19
C LEU A 84 2.26 2.69 0.77
N SER A 85 2.94 3.84 0.68
CA SER A 85 3.36 4.45 -0.57
C SER A 85 4.79 4.95 -0.52
N GLY A 86 5.32 5.29 -1.70
CA GLY A 86 6.62 5.89 -1.87
C GLY A 86 6.52 7.07 -2.82
N HIS A 87 7.30 7.00 -3.90
CA HIS A 87 7.24 7.91 -5.05
C HIS A 87 7.71 9.36 -4.82
N THR A 88 7.50 9.94 -3.64
CA THR A 88 7.83 11.34 -3.37
C THR A 88 9.33 11.60 -3.23
N HIS A 89 10.12 10.56 -2.91
CA HIS A 89 11.52 10.65 -2.52
C HIS A 89 11.79 11.60 -1.33
N GLY A 90 10.76 11.95 -0.55
CA GLY A 90 10.84 13.01 0.46
C GLY A 90 11.01 14.42 -0.14
N GLY A 91 10.64 14.62 -1.41
CA GLY A 91 10.92 15.83 -2.18
C GLY A 91 12.26 15.81 -2.91
N GLN A 92 13.15 14.87 -2.56
CA GLN A 92 14.52 14.70 -3.09
C GLN A 92 15.48 15.87 -2.79
N LEU A 93 15.03 17.12 -2.94
CA LEU A 93 15.73 18.33 -2.57
C LEU A 93 14.89 19.07 -1.52
N SER A 94 15.42 19.20 -0.31
CA SER A 94 14.80 19.97 0.76
C SER A 94 15.74 21.07 1.25
N PHE A 95 15.21 22.28 1.34
CA PHE A 95 15.91 23.46 1.83
C PHE A 95 15.14 24.01 3.03
N PHE A 96 15.77 24.05 4.21
CA PHE A 96 15.14 24.51 5.45
C PHE A 96 13.76 23.86 5.74
N GLY A 97 13.62 22.56 5.44
CA GLY A 97 12.38 21.80 5.64
C GLY A 97 11.32 21.97 4.54
N PHE A 98 11.56 22.82 3.55
CA PHE A 98 10.69 22.99 2.39
C PHE A 98 11.13 22.10 1.22
N ALA A 99 10.18 21.40 0.61
CA ALA A 99 10.39 20.55 -0.56
C ALA A 99 9.69 21.16 -1.79
N PRO A 100 10.39 21.98 -2.61
CA PRO A 100 9.77 22.73 -3.71
C PRO A 100 9.29 21.85 -4.86
N LEU A 101 9.96 20.73 -5.10
CA LEU A 101 9.72 19.85 -6.24
C LEU A 101 9.38 18.45 -5.74
N ARG A 102 8.38 17.85 -6.38
CA ARG A 102 7.96 16.47 -6.15
C ARG A 102 7.50 15.87 -7.47
N PRO A 103 7.68 14.55 -7.69
CA PRO A 103 7.15 13.89 -8.87
C PRO A 103 5.62 14.00 -8.98
N PRO A 104 5.06 14.13 -10.20
CA PRO A 104 3.61 14.06 -10.42
C PRO A 104 3.04 12.75 -9.89
N GLY A 105 1.97 12.80 -9.10
CA GLY A 105 1.47 11.65 -8.33
C GLY A 105 1.82 11.69 -6.84
N SER A 106 2.63 12.67 -6.42
CA SER A 106 2.90 12.93 -5.00
C SER A 106 1.75 13.63 -4.27
N GLY A 107 0.95 14.44 -4.96
CA GLY A 107 -0.09 15.26 -4.33
C GLY A 107 0.49 16.18 -3.25
N ARG A 108 -0.19 16.27 -2.10
CA ARG A 108 0.29 17.04 -0.93
C ARG A 108 1.32 16.29 -0.08
N TYR A 109 1.60 15.02 -0.38
CA TYR A 109 2.41 14.15 0.47
C TYR A 109 3.92 14.39 0.28
N VAL A 110 4.69 14.22 1.37
CA VAL A 110 6.15 14.33 1.37
C VAL A 110 6.75 13.07 1.98
N SER A 111 6.51 12.81 3.27
CA SER A 111 7.02 11.62 3.96
C SER A 111 6.32 11.41 5.29
N GLY A 112 6.36 10.19 5.81
CA GLY A 112 5.82 9.86 7.13
C GLY A 112 4.31 9.57 7.12
N TRP A 113 3.69 9.67 8.29
CA TRP A 113 2.29 9.32 8.51
C TRP A 113 1.32 10.46 8.19
N TYR A 114 0.24 10.11 7.50
CA TYR A 114 -0.91 10.97 7.22
C TYR A 114 -2.20 10.23 7.63
N ARG A 115 -2.90 10.75 8.64
CA ARG A 115 -4.08 10.09 9.25
C ARG A 115 -5.41 10.75 8.91
N ASP A 116 -5.39 11.76 8.05
CA ASP A 116 -6.48 12.67 7.73
C ASP A 116 -7.22 12.28 6.44
N GLY A 117 -7.60 11.00 6.31
CA GLY A 117 -8.29 10.51 5.11
C GLY A 117 -8.95 9.16 5.33
N ALA A 118 -9.47 8.57 4.25
CA ALA A 118 -10.19 7.29 4.30
C ALA A 118 -9.33 6.13 4.83
N ILE A 119 -8.00 6.22 4.68
CA ILE A 119 -7.04 5.21 5.12
C ILE A 119 -5.80 5.93 5.68
N ALA A 120 -5.27 5.42 6.80
CA ALA A 120 -3.99 5.89 7.32
C ALA A 120 -2.87 5.56 6.32
N LEU A 121 -2.16 6.58 5.86
CA LEU A 121 -1.13 6.47 4.84
C LEU A 121 0.25 6.69 5.45
N TYR A 122 1.21 5.85 5.09
CA TYR A 122 2.62 6.15 5.29
C TYR A 122 3.31 6.33 3.93
N VAL A 123 4.07 7.41 3.81
CA VAL A 123 4.87 7.71 2.61
C VAL A 123 6.34 7.57 2.94
N SER A 124 6.99 6.56 2.38
CA SER A 124 8.43 6.37 2.54
C SER A 124 9.22 7.32 1.66
N ARG A 125 10.34 7.82 2.19
CA ARG A 125 11.33 8.58 1.40
C ARG A 125 12.07 7.67 0.42
N GLY A 126 12.11 6.37 0.67
CA GLY A 126 12.81 5.36 -0.13
C GLY A 126 14.32 5.59 -0.24
N LEU A 127 14.97 4.71 -0.99
CA LEU A 127 16.42 4.78 -1.25
C LEU A 127 16.76 5.42 -2.60
N GLY A 128 15.88 5.27 -3.60
CA GLY A 128 16.15 5.69 -4.98
C GLY A 128 16.06 7.20 -5.20
N VAL A 129 16.29 7.63 -6.43
CA VAL A 129 16.16 9.03 -6.89
C VAL A 129 15.31 9.06 -8.15
N SER A 130 14.78 10.23 -8.48
CA SER A 130 14.03 10.53 -9.70
C SER A 130 14.78 11.57 -10.51
N VAL A 131 14.76 11.48 -11.84
CA VAL A 131 15.31 12.45 -12.82
C VAL A 131 16.74 12.94 -12.52
N LEU A 132 16.92 13.79 -11.52
CA LEU A 132 18.20 14.23 -11.00
C LEU A 132 18.77 13.20 -10.00
N PRO A 133 20.00 12.69 -10.20
CA PRO A 133 20.59 11.68 -9.32
C PRO A 133 21.21 12.27 -8.05
N VAL A 134 20.52 13.21 -7.39
CA VAL A 134 21.01 13.94 -6.21
C VAL A 134 19.94 14.01 -5.15
N ARG A 135 20.33 13.85 -3.88
CA ARG A 135 19.52 14.15 -2.70
C ARG A 135 20.22 15.19 -1.84
N MET A 136 19.51 16.23 -1.44
CA MET A 136 20.02 17.27 -0.53
C MET A 136 18.98 17.57 0.53
N GLY A 137 19.40 17.62 1.80
CA GLY A 137 18.49 17.88 2.93
C GLY A 137 17.46 16.78 3.20
N VAL A 138 17.55 15.64 2.51
CA VAL A 138 16.63 14.50 2.65
C VAL A 138 17.43 13.20 2.79
N VAL A 139 17.45 12.63 3.98
CA VAL A 139 18.09 11.33 4.22
C VAL A 139 17.32 10.24 3.43
N PRO A 140 17.95 9.17 2.94
CA PRO A 140 17.24 7.98 2.45
C PRO A 140 16.54 7.21 3.59
N GLU A 141 15.62 6.31 3.25
CA GLU A 141 14.85 5.56 4.25
C GLU A 141 14.62 4.10 3.85
N ILE A 142 14.75 3.21 4.84
CA ILE A 142 14.10 1.90 4.89
C ILE A 142 13.19 1.94 6.11
N SER A 143 11.90 1.74 5.90
CA SER A 143 10.91 1.75 6.98
C SER A 143 10.68 0.33 7.49
N TYR A 144 10.66 0.16 8.80
CA TYR A 144 10.32 -1.09 9.46
C TYR A 144 9.04 -0.91 10.27
N PHE A 145 8.12 -1.87 10.14
CA PHE A 145 6.83 -1.84 10.83
C PHE A 145 6.62 -3.16 11.56
N GLU A 146 6.29 -3.05 12.84
CA GLU A 146 5.75 -4.16 13.62
C GLU A 146 4.23 -4.06 13.61
N TRP A 147 3.56 -5.15 13.26
CA TRP A 147 2.10 -5.18 13.17
C TRP A 147 1.54 -6.40 13.89
N PHE A 148 0.75 -6.14 14.93
CA PHE A 148 -0.08 -7.12 15.60
C PHE A 148 -1.32 -7.45 14.75
N LEU A 149 -1.38 -8.69 14.26
CA LEU A 149 -2.50 -9.19 13.47
C LEU A 149 -3.64 -9.66 14.37
N ASN A 150 -4.86 -9.33 13.98
CA ASN A 150 -6.07 -9.93 14.54
C ASN A 150 -6.22 -11.38 14.04
N ARG A 151 -6.79 -12.25 14.87
CA ARG A 151 -7.15 -13.61 14.43
C ARG A 151 -8.14 -13.55 13.26
N SER A 152 -7.95 -14.43 12.31
CA SER A 152 -8.90 -14.68 11.24
C SER A 152 -10.22 -15.14 11.84
N VAL A 153 -11.33 -14.62 11.31
CA VAL A 153 -12.65 -15.14 11.67
C VAL A 153 -12.76 -16.53 11.06
N LEU A 154 -12.76 -17.56 11.90
CA LEU A 154 -13.09 -18.92 11.46
C LEU A 154 -14.52 -18.90 10.93
N THR A 155 -14.70 -19.34 9.69
CA THR A 155 -16.04 -19.53 9.14
C THR A 155 -16.49 -20.96 9.43
N SER A 156 -17.80 -21.21 9.40
CA SER A 156 -18.37 -22.56 9.57
C SER A 156 -17.88 -23.56 8.51
N ALA A 157 -17.24 -23.11 7.43
CA ALA A 157 -16.58 -23.96 6.44
C ALA A 157 -15.15 -24.40 6.84
N ASP A 158 -14.55 -23.77 7.85
CA ASP A 158 -13.20 -24.07 8.34
C ASP A 158 -13.23 -25.02 9.57
N ILE A 159 -14.42 -25.32 10.10
CA ILE A 159 -14.61 -26.29 11.18
C ILE A 159 -14.67 -27.69 10.52
N PRO A 160 -13.69 -28.58 10.74
CA PRO A 160 -13.82 -29.95 10.28
C PRO A 160 -15.06 -30.54 10.93
N ASN A 161 -15.96 -31.14 10.13
CA ASN A 161 -17.12 -31.87 10.63
C ASN A 161 -16.64 -32.88 11.68
N SER A 162 -16.78 -32.56 12.96
CA SER A 162 -16.58 -33.51 14.04
C SER A 162 -17.85 -34.35 14.13
N SER A 163 -18.00 -35.28 13.21
CA SER A 163 -18.93 -36.40 13.36
C SER A 163 -18.29 -37.41 14.30
N ASN A 164 -18.80 -37.46 15.53
CA ASN A 164 -18.85 -38.65 16.38
C ASN A 164 -20.19 -38.63 17.13
#